data_AF-A0A5C9BRD7-F1
#
_entry.id   AF-A0A5C9BRD7-F1
#
_cell.length_a   1.000
_cell.length_b   1.000
_cell.length_c   1.000
_cell.angle_alpha   90.00
_cell.angle_beta   90.00
_cell.angle_gamma   90.00
#
_symmetry.space_group_name_H-M   'P 1'
#
loop_
_entity.id
_entity.type
_entity.pdbx_description
1 polymer ?
#
loop_
_entity_poly.entity_id
_entity_poly.type
_entity_poly.pdbx_seq_one_letter_code
_entity_poly.pdbx_strand_id
1 'polypeptide(L)'
;MRVALILLTCATLLAGCEAVAPYVIGKAYLEKERAKIYITENANDVTDCGFVKHVKSSTRWGGLALQNSAFERVISNLTHESAQAGANVLLIKKKSKGMMGSSASGDAYSCNEIRFTSTIPDPNTPTGSREPVASSEAQAASPNQPVPSSDAIAERLMKLKELRDSGILTEEEYMEKRKGLVDKL
;
A
#
# COMPACT_ATOMS: atom_id res chain seq x y z
N MET A 1 -50.39 59.53 5.36
CA MET A 1 -50.92 58.45 6.23
C MET A 1 -51.00 57.18 5.40
N ARG A 2 -50.33 56.13 5.89
CA ARG A 2 -50.58 54.66 5.82
C ARG A 2 -51.58 54.22 4.72
N VAL A 3 -51.28 53.26 3.85
CA VAL A 3 -51.26 51.82 4.18
C VAL A 3 -50.29 51.06 3.26
N ALA A 4 -49.46 50.24 3.89
CA ALA A 4 -48.61 49.25 3.27
C ALA A 4 -49.44 48.07 2.75
N LEU A 5 -49.17 47.63 1.53
CA LEU A 5 -49.56 46.31 1.04
C LEU A 5 -48.32 45.66 0.41
N ILE A 6 -47.40 45.22 1.26
CA ILE A 6 -46.30 44.37 0.86
C ILE A 6 -46.90 42.98 0.68
N LEU A 7 -47.13 42.61 -0.58
CA LEU A 7 -47.53 41.26 -1.00
C LEU A 7 -46.44 40.28 -0.58
N LEU A 8 -46.72 39.58 0.52
CA LEU A 8 -45.99 38.44 1.03
C LEU A 8 -46.25 37.24 0.10
N THR A 9 -45.56 37.18 -1.05
CA THR A 9 -45.52 35.95 -1.86
C THR A 9 -44.52 34.98 -1.24
N CYS A 10 -45.00 34.25 -0.24
CA CYS A 10 -44.40 33.03 0.26
C CYS A 10 -44.61 31.94 -0.81
N ALA A 11 -43.74 31.89 -1.81
CA ALA A 11 -43.63 30.77 -2.73
C ALA A 11 -42.80 29.68 -2.04
N THR A 12 -43.51 28.73 -1.44
CA THR A 12 -43.01 27.46 -0.94
C THR A 12 -42.28 26.70 -2.05
N LEU A 13 -40.96 26.89 -2.16
CA LEU A 13 -40.05 25.94 -2.80
C LEU A 13 -39.83 24.77 -1.84
N LEU A 14 -40.85 23.91 -1.79
CA LEU A 14 -40.79 22.59 -1.18
C LEU A 14 -39.76 21.76 -1.96
N ALA A 15 -38.66 21.46 -1.27
CA ALA A 15 -37.97 20.17 -1.25
C ALA A 15 -38.05 19.33 -2.54
N GLY A 16 -37.05 19.53 -3.40
CA GLY A 16 -36.77 18.67 -4.55
C GLY A 16 -35.29 18.69 -4.94
N CYS A 17 -34.37 18.79 -3.97
CA CYS A 17 -32.97 18.46 -4.20
C CYS A 17 -32.83 16.93 -4.08
N GLU A 18 -33.32 16.19 -5.07
CA GLU A 18 -32.82 14.84 -5.28
C GLU A 18 -31.38 14.96 -5.77
N ALA A 19 -30.46 14.91 -4.80
CA ALA A 19 -29.05 14.73 -5.00
C ALA A 19 -28.80 13.37 -5.66
N VAL A 20 -28.92 13.31 -6.99
CA VAL A 20 -28.46 12.17 -7.76
C VAL A 20 -27.23 12.57 -8.55
N ALA A 21 -26.09 12.55 -7.87
CA ALA A 21 -24.80 12.09 -8.40
C ALA A 21 -23.75 12.12 -7.29
N PRO A 22 -22.75 11.20 -7.25
CA PRO A 22 -22.52 10.08 -8.15
C PRO A 22 -22.14 8.77 -7.42
N TYR A 23 -22.82 7.66 -7.71
CA TYR A 23 -22.13 6.36 -7.63
C TYR A 23 -21.23 6.26 -8.86
N VAL A 24 -20.06 6.91 -8.80
CA VAL A 24 -18.93 6.49 -9.62
C VAL A 24 -18.50 5.16 -9.05
N ILE A 25 -19.12 4.10 -9.59
CA ILE A 25 -18.66 2.72 -9.50
C ILE A 25 -17.16 2.75 -9.73
N GLY A 26 -16.45 2.20 -8.74
CA GLY A 26 -15.02 2.36 -8.57
C GLY A 26 -14.28 2.14 -9.88
N LYS A 27 -13.40 3.08 -10.21
CA LYS A 27 -12.20 2.70 -10.94
C LYS A 27 -11.54 1.62 -10.08
N ALA A 28 -11.79 0.36 -10.44
CA ALA A 28 -10.87 -0.71 -10.12
C ALA A 28 -9.52 -0.18 -10.61
N TYR A 29 -8.65 0.20 -9.67
CA TYR A 29 -7.27 0.51 -9.95
C TYR A 29 -6.62 -0.82 -10.33
N LEU A 30 -6.93 -1.29 -11.54
CA LEU A 30 -6.14 -2.25 -12.29
C LEU A 30 -4.70 -1.74 -12.21
N GLU A 31 -3.84 -2.60 -11.69
CA GLU A 31 -2.45 -2.34 -11.31
C GLU A 31 -1.85 -1.18 -12.08
N LYS A 32 -1.83 0.00 -11.44
CA LYS A 32 -1.11 1.13 -11.99
C LYS A 32 0.36 0.84 -11.74
N GLU A 33 0.97 0.13 -12.69
CA GLU A 33 2.42 -0.12 -12.72
C GLU A 33 3.13 1.17 -12.35
N ARG A 34 4.02 1.11 -11.35
CA ARG A 34 4.72 2.29 -10.86
C ARG A 34 5.41 2.97 -12.04
N ALA A 35 5.33 4.29 -12.13
CA ALA A 35 6.14 5.02 -13.09
C ALA A 35 7.62 4.68 -12.87
N LYS A 36 8.39 4.51 -13.95
CA LYS A 36 9.82 4.19 -13.93
C LYS A 36 10.62 5.40 -13.45
N ILE A 37 10.57 5.66 -12.14
CA ILE A 37 11.38 6.67 -11.45
C ILE A 37 12.16 5.99 -10.33
N TYR A 38 13.33 6.53 -10.03
CA TYR A 38 14.12 6.07 -8.90
C TYR A 38 13.54 6.59 -7.58
N ILE A 39 13.42 5.73 -6.58
CA ILE A 39 12.91 6.10 -5.26
C ILE A 39 14.06 5.94 -4.27
N THR A 40 14.34 6.97 -3.49
CA THR A 40 15.38 6.96 -2.44
C THR A 40 14.85 7.60 -1.16
N GLU A 41 15.47 7.24 -0.04
CA GLU A 41 15.28 7.88 1.27
C GLU A 41 16.55 8.67 1.69
N ASN A 42 17.62 8.58 0.89
CA ASN A 42 18.89 9.22 1.15
C ASN A 42 18.97 10.56 0.42
N ALA A 43 19.06 11.65 1.18
CA ALA A 43 19.15 12.99 0.63
C ALA A 43 20.44 13.23 -0.19
N ASN A 44 21.49 12.43 0.03
CA ASN A 44 22.75 12.55 -0.72
C ASN A 44 22.59 12.13 -2.20
N ASP A 45 21.57 11.36 -2.54
CA ASP A 45 21.34 10.88 -3.90
C ASP A 45 20.75 11.96 -4.81
N VAL A 46 20.35 13.11 -4.25
CA VAL A 46 19.67 14.21 -4.97
C VAL A 46 20.39 15.56 -4.86
N THR A 47 21.63 15.59 -4.37
CA THR A 47 22.37 16.85 -4.14
C THR A 47 22.62 17.63 -5.43
N ASP A 48 22.82 16.94 -6.55
CA ASP A 48 23.10 17.52 -7.86
C ASP A 48 21.87 17.54 -8.78
N CYS A 49 20.67 17.34 -8.21
CA CYS A 49 19.44 17.24 -8.98
C CYS A 49 18.59 18.51 -8.89
N GLY A 50 17.87 18.82 -9.97
CA GLY A 50 16.92 19.92 -10.00
C GLY A 50 15.65 19.56 -9.23
N PHE A 51 15.29 20.33 -8.21
CA PHE A 51 14.01 20.18 -7.52
C PHE A 51 12.84 20.51 -8.48
N VAL A 52 11.87 19.61 -8.55
CA VAL A 52 10.67 19.76 -9.39
C VAL A 52 9.48 20.21 -8.54
N LYS A 53 9.07 19.41 -7.56
CA LYS A 53 7.98 19.75 -6.64
C LYS A 53 7.93 18.85 -5.40
N HIS A 54 7.18 19.31 -4.39
CA HIS A 54 6.75 18.47 -3.27
C HIS A 54 5.56 17.62 -3.67
N VAL A 55 5.53 16.35 -3.25
CA VAL A 55 4.44 15.41 -3.50
C VAL A 55 3.97 14.73 -2.21
N LYS A 56 2.67 14.48 -2.10
CA LYS A 56 2.07 13.85 -0.92
C LYS A 56 0.88 12.99 -1.32
N SER A 57 0.80 11.80 -0.76
CA SER A 57 -0.31 10.88 -0.97
C SER A 57 -0.70 10.19 0.34
N SER A 58 -1.99 9.91 0.49
CA SER A 58 -2.53 9.18 1.64
C SER A 58 -3.74 8.36 1.23
N THR A 59 -3.89 7.18 1.84
CA THR A 59 -5.10 6.37 1.77
C THR A 59 -5.61 6.13 3.18
N ARG A 60 -6.94 6.25 3.36
CA ARG A 60 -7.64 5.99 4.63
C ARG A 60 -8.10 4.54 4.78
N TRP A 61 -7.86 3.70 3.77
CA TRP A 61 -8.39 2.34 3.71
C TRP A 61 -7.23 1.34 3.63
N GLY A 62 -7.08 0.51 4.67
CA GLY A 62 -6.02 -0.50 4.73
C GLY A 62 -6.13 -1.51 5.87
N GLY A 63 -6.83 -1.20 6.97
CA GLY A 63 -6.88 -2.10 8.14
C GLY A 63 -5.48 -2.55 8.59
N LEU A 64 -5.39 -3.56 9.46
CA LEU A 64 -4.11 -4.19 9.77
C LEU A 64 -3.66 -5.15 8.65
N ALA A 65 -4.61 -5.78 7.97
CA ALA A 65 -4.35 -6.85 7.00
C ALA A 65 -3.91 -6.38 5.60
N LEU A 66 -4.15 -5.12 5.21
CA LEU A 66 -3.82 -4.59 3.87
C LEU A 66 -2.84 -3.42 3.92
N GLN A 67 -2.07 -3.25 5.01
CA GLN A 67 -1.14 -2.12 5.16
C GLN A 67 -0.11 -2.06 4.04
N ASN A 68 0.41 -3.19 3.59
CA ASN A 68 1.38 -3.22 2.50
C ASN A 68 0.73 -2.79 1.18
N SER A 69 -0.42 -3.35 0.82
CA SER A 69 -1.16 -2.97 -0.39
C SER A 69 -1.62 -1.49 -0.37
N ALA A 70 -2.02 -0.98 0.79
CA ALA A 70 -2.41 0.41 0.98
C ALA A 70 -1.21 1.35 0.78
N PHE A 71 -0.06 1.00 1.36
CA PHE A 71 1.17 1.76 1.18
C PHE A 71 1.69 1.69 -0.26
N GLU A 72 1.63 0.53 -0.90
CA GLU A 72 1.99 0.34 -2.30
C GLU A 72 1.20 1.29 -3.23
N ARG A 73 -0.10 1.47 -2.98
CA ARG A 73 -0.93 2.45 -3.71
C ARG A 73 -0.47 3.88 -3.47
N VAL A 74 -0.12 4.21 -2.22
CA VAL A 74 0.39 5.55 -1.87
C VAL A 74 1.68 5.83 -2.63
N ILE A 75 2.62 4.87 -2.67
CA ILE A 75 3.88 4.99 -3.41
C ILE A 75 3.61 5.05 -4.92
N SER A 76 2.73 4.21 -5.48
CA SER A 76 2.37 4.27 -6.91
C SER A 76 1.78 5.63 -7.30
N ASN A 77 0.94 6.23 -6.45
CA ASN A 77 0.40 7.56 -6.70
C ASN A 77 1.51 8.63 -6.69
N LEU A 78 2.42 8.57 -5.70
CA LEU A 78 3.55 9.50 -5.61
C LEU A 78 4.46 9.40 -6.84
N THR A 79 4.77 8.19 -7.30
CA THR A 79 5.66 8.00 -8.45
C THR A 79 5.02 8.51 -9.74
N HIS A 80 3.73 8.25 -9.95
CA HIS A 80 3.00 8.80 -11.09
C HIS A 80 2.95 10.32 -11.07
N GLU A 81 2.61 10.91 -9.93
CA GLU A 81 2.51 12.34 -9.80
C GLU A 81 3.87 13.03 -10.02
N SER A 82 4.96 12.40 -9.57
CA SER A 82 6.32 12.88 -9.78
C SER A 82 6.72 12.78 -11.26
N ALA A 83 6.49 11.63 -11.89
CA ALA A 83 6.79 11.41 -13.31
C ALA A 83 6.01 12.36 -14.23
N GLN A 84 4.72 12.60 -13.94
CA GLN A 84 3.89 13.56 -14.69
C GLN A 84 4.41 15.00 -14.59
N ALA A 85 5.14 15.33 -13.54
CA ALA A 85 5.80 16.63 -13.39
C ALA A 85 7.20 16.69 -14.03
N GLY A 86 7.65 15.62 -14.69
CA GLY A 86 8.97 15.54 -15.32
C GLY A 86 10.10 15.12 -14.37
N ALA A 87 9.79 14.64 -13.16
CA ALA A 87 10.79 14.11 -12.26
C ALA A 87 11.14 12.66 -12.60
N ASN A 88 12.41 12.30 -12.43
CA ASN A 88 12.92 10.93 -12.57
C ASN A 88 13.45 10.34 -11.25
N VAL A 89 13.55 11.15 -10.19
CA VAL A 89 13.91 10.72 -8.83
C VAL A 89 12.88 11.23 -7.82
N LEU A 90 12.51 10.39 -6.86
CA LEU A 90 11.62 10.71 -5.74
C LEU A 90 12.32 10.44 -4.41
N LEU A 91 12.59 11.50 -3.65
CA LEU A 91 13.11 11.42 -2.29
C LEU A 91 11.95 11.34 -1.29
N ILE A 92 11.74 10.18 -0.67
CA ILE A 92 10.73 10.01 0.37
C ILE A 92 11.25 10.59 1.69
N LYS A 93 10.58 11.63 2.20
CA LYS A 93 10.95 12.30 3.46
C LYS A 93 10.16 11.80 4.66
N LYS A 94 8.89 11.47 4.45
CA LYS A 94 8.00 10.98 5.51
C LYS A 94 7.18 9.84 4.96
N LYS A 95 7.05 8.78 5.75
CA LYS A 95 6.18 7.64 5.50
C LYS A 95 5.50 7.24 6.80
N SER A 96 4.23 6.88 6.72
CA SER A 96 3.49 6.30 7.84
C SER A 96 2.62 5.16 7.34
N LYS A 97 2.56 4.11 8.16
CA LYS A 97 1.67 2.96 8.01
C LYS A 97 1.00 2.74 9.36
N GLY A 98 -0.32 2.63 9.39
CA GLY A 98 -1.05 2.40 10.62
C GLY A 98 -2.50 1.99 10.39
N MET A 99 -3.23 1.78 11.48
CA MET A 99 -4.64 1.35 11.43
C MET A 99 -5.55 2.36 10.73
N MET A 100 -5.23 3.66 10.80
CA MET A 100 -5.98 4.73 10.12
C MET A 100 -5.58 4.90 8.64
N GLY A 101 -4.66 4.06 8.13
CA GLY A 101 -4.26 4.05 6.74
C GLY A 101 -2.76 4.25 6.52
N SER A 102 -2.41 4.62 5.30
CA SER A 102 -1.02 4.80 4.88
C SER A 102 -0.85 6.17 4.28
N SER A 103 0.28 6.81 4.53
CA SER A 103 0.64 8.06 3.87
C SER A 103 2.13 8.15 3.63
N ALA A 104 2.50 8.90 2.60
CA ALA A 104 3.88 9.26 2.36
C ALA A 104 3.95 10.64 1.69
N SER A 105 5.04 11.33 1.93
CA SER A 105 5.37 12.60 1.30
C SER A 105 6.85 12.68 1.01
N GLY A 106 7.19 13.37 -0.06
CA GLY A 106 8.56 13.48 -0.53
C GLY A 106 8.73 14.63 -1.49
N ASP A 107 9.95 14.74 -2.01
CA ASP A 107 10.33 15.73 -2.99
C ASP A 107 10.73 15.04 -4.28
N ALA A 108 10.21 15.54 -5.40
CA ALA A 108 10.46 15.03 -6.74
C ALA A 108 11.57 15.85 -7.39
N TYR A 109 12.52 15.17 -8.03
CA TYR A 109 13.72 15.74 -8.63
C TYR A 109 13.92 15.27 -10.07
N SER A 110 14.56 16.11 -10.86
CA SER A 110 15.06 15.81 -12.20
C SER A 110 16.59 15.76 -12.15
N CYS A 111 17.16 14.57 -12.31
CA CYS A 111 18.60 14.30 -12.33
C CYS A 111 19.04 13.95 -13.76
N ASN A 112 20.15 14.52 -14.23
CA ASN A 112 20.69 14.21 -15.56
C ASN A 112 21.39 12.83 -15.60
N GLU A 113 22.04 12.43 -14.51
CA GLU A 113 22.65 11.12 -14.34
C GLU A 113 22.26 10.59 -12.95
N ILE A 114 21.69 9.39 -12.88
CA ILE A 114 21.45 8.74 -11.59
C ILE A 114 22.75 8.03 -11.19
N ARG A 115 23.57 8.69 -10.36
CA ARG A 115 24.78 8.08 -9.80
C ARG A 115 24.40 7.16 -8.65
N PHE A 116 24.13 5.90 -8.98
CA PHE A 116 23.93 4.87 -7.97
C PHE A 116 25.27 4.58 -7.29
N THR A 117 25.42 4.94 -6.02
CA THR A 117 26.54 4.48 -5.17
C THR A 117 26.30 3.07 -4.62
N SER A 118 25.26 2.37 -5.10
CA SER A 118 25.03 0.97 -4.77
C SER A 118 25.97 0.09 -5.59
N THR A 119 27.18 -0.14 -5.08
CA THR A 119 27.92 -1.36 -5.37
C THR A 119 26.99 -2.53 -5.04
N ILE A 120 26.37 -3.11 -6.05
CA ILE A 120 25.68 -4.40 -5.93
C ILE A 120 26.80 -5.39 -5.59
N PRO A 121 26.82 -6.03 -4.40
CA PRO A 121 27.77 -7.10 -4.17
C PRO A 121 27.50 -8.21 -5.19
N ASP A 122 28.53 -8.55 -5.95
CA ASP A 122 28.49 -9.60 -6.97
C ASP A 122 28.02 -10.91 -6.32
N PRO A 123 26.97 -11.57 -6.84
CA PRO A 123 26.46 -12.83 -6.32
C PRO A 123 27.48 -13.99 -6.38
N ASN A 124 28.65 -13.80 -7.00
CA ASN A 124 29.71 -14.81 -7.08
C ASN A 124 30.83 -14.66 -6.04
N THR A 125 30.68 -13.81 -5.03
CA THR A 125 31.68 -13.72 -3.95
C THR A 125 31.56 -14.95 -3.02
N PRO A 126 32.54 -15.87 -2.98
CA PRO A 126 32.46 -17.05 -2.13
C PRO A 126 32.54 -16.59 -0.67
N THR A 127 31.44 -16.75 0.06
CA THR A 127 31.38 -16.50 1.50
C THR A 127 32.17 -17.62 2.18
N GLY A 128 33.43 -17.31 2.51
CA GLY A 128 34.33 -18.20 3.23
C GLY A 128 33.80 -18.53 4.63
N SER A 129 33.69 -19.83 4.89
CA SER A 129 33.28 -20.44 6.14
C SER A 129 34.12 -19.98 7.34
N ARG A 130 33.43 -19.66 8.44
CA ARG A 130 33.92 -19.97 9.79
C ARG A 130 32.79 -19.92 10.82
N GLU A 131 32.25 -21.09 11.13
CA GLU A 131 31.55 -21.38 12.39
C GLU A 131 32.41 -22.38 13.18
N PRO A 132 32.61 -22.18 14.49
CA PRO A 132 32.99 -23.24 15.39
C PRO A 132 31.76 -23.84 16.09
N VAL A 133 31.63 -25.15 15.89
CA VAL A 133 30.93 -26.18 16.68
C VAL A 133 30.52 -25.84 18.12
N ALA A 134 29.29 -26.24 18.48
CA ALA A 134 29.03 -26.98 19.73
C ALA A 134 27.70 -27.78 19.64
N SER A 135 27.80 -29.03 20.08
CA SER A 135 26.88 -30.15 19.98
C SER A 135 25.52 -30.01 20.69
N SER A 136 24.51 -30.72 20.20
CA SER A 136 23.67 -31.56 21.09
C SER A 136 22.94 -32.66 20.32
N GLU A 137 22.85 -33.79 21.02
CA GLU A 137 22.55 -35.14 20.58
C GLU A 137 21.16 -35.36 19.98
N ALA A 138 21.11 -36.36 19.11
CA ALA A 138 19.92 -36.99 18.60
C ALA A 138 19.21 -37.80 19.70
N GLN A 139 17.91 -37.59 19.85
CA GLN A 139 17.01 -38.58 20.44
C GLN A 139 15.78 -38.75 19.55
N ALA A 140 15.69 -39.95 18.98
CA ALA A 140 14.55 -40.45 18.22
C ALA A 140 13.39 -40.79 19.16
N ALA A 141 12.16 -40.44 18.76
CA ALA A 141 11.03 -41.37 18.57
C ALA A 141 9.65 -40.70 18.73
N SER A 142 8.79 -41.02 17.76
CA SER A 142 7.32 -41.12 17.84
C SER A 142 6.40 -39.91 17.58
N PRO A 143 5.18 -40.19 17.06
CA PRO A 143 4.45 -39.31 16.17
C PRO A 143 3.51 -38.40 16.96
N ASN A 144 3.65 -37.10 16.79
CA ASN A 144 2.60 -36.18 17.20
C ASN A 144 2.36 -35.19 16.07
N GLN A 145 1.15 -35.20 15.54
CA GLN A 145 0.71 -34.28 14.50
C GLN A 145 1.05 -32.86 14.93
N PRO A 146 1.78 -32.08 14.12
CA PRO A 146 2.06 -30.71 14.47
C PRO A 146 0.75 -29.94 14.45
N VAL A 147 0.34 -29.47 15.63
CA VAL A 147 -0.56 -28.33 15.77
C VAL A 147 0.01 -27.25 14.83
N PRO A 148 -0.77 -26.75 13.85
CA PRO A 148 -0.23 -25.81 12.88
C PRO A 148 0.25 -24.58 13.63
N SER A 149 1.55 -24.34 13.61
CA SER A 149 2.17 -23.12 14.14
C SER A 149 1.45 -21.90 13.55
N SER A 150 1.33 -20.82 14.32
CA SER A 150 0.71 -19.55 13.88
C SER A 150 1.19 -19.10 12.49
N ASP A 151 2.45 -19.38 12.17
CA ASP A 151 3.09 -19.05 10.90
C ASP A 151 2.53 -19.90 9.73
N ALA A 152 2.26 -21.19 9.97
CA ALA A 152 1.62 -22.07 8.99
C ALA A 152 0.15 -21.69 8.74
N ILE A 153 -0.53 -21.11 9.74
CA ILE A 153 -1.89 -20.57 9.58
C ILE A 153 -1.84 -19.27 8.78
N ALA A 154 -0.87 -18.40 9.03
CA ALA A 154 -0.67 -17.17 8.27
C ALA A 154 -0.40 -17.43 6.78
N GLU A 155 0.46 -18.41 6.46
CA GLU A 155 0.71 -18.82 5.06
C GLU A 155 -0.55 -19.36 4.38
N ARG A 156 -1.35 -20.18 5.08
CA ARG A 156 -2.62 -20.71 4.54
C ARG A 156 -3.64 -19.60 4.30
N LEU A 157 -3.68 -18.58 5.16
CA LEU A 157 -4.53 -17.41 4.98
C LEU A 157 -4.09 -16.54 3.80
N MET A 158 -2.78 -16.40 3.56
CA MET A 158 -2.27 -15.71 2.36
C MET A 158 -2.66 -16.44 1.09
N LYS A 159 -2.49 -17.77 1.05
CA LYS A 159 -2.85 -18.59 -0.12
C LYS A 159 -4.34 -18.56 -0.44
N LEU A 160 -5.20 -18.59 0.58
CA LEU A 160 -6.65 -18.43 0.38
C LEU A 160 -7.03 -17.08 -0.20
N LYS A 161 -6.33 -16.02 0.22
CA LYS A 161 -6.54 -14.67 -0.32
C LYS A 161 -6.16 -14.61 -1.80
N GLU A 162 -5.03 -15.19 -2.18
CA GLU A 162 -4.58 -15.26 -3.57
C GLU A 162 -5.57 -16.03 -4.47
N LEU A 163 -6.16 -17.12 -3.96
CA LEU A 163 -7.16 -17.91 -4.69
C LEU A 163 -8.49 -17.16 -4.89
N ARG A 164 -8.90 -16.33 -3.94
CA ARG A 164 -10.05 -15.42 -4.14
C ARG A 164 -9.69 -14.32 -5.14
N ASP A 165 -8.53 -13.70 -4.98
CA ASP A 165 -8.13 -12.55 -5.79
C ASP A 165 -7.91 -12.95 -7.27
N SER A 166 -7.62 -14.24 -7.54
CA SER A 166 -7.57 -14.85 -8.88
C SER A 166 -8.94 -15.31 -9.41
N GLY A 167 -10.02 -15.14 -8.64
CA GLY A 167 -11.38 -15.53 -9.04
C GLY A 167 -11.62 -17.04 -9.04
N ILE A 168 -10.72 -17.83 -8.45
CA ILE A 168 -10.84 -19.30 -8.35
C ILE A 168 -11.82 -19.69 -7.24
N LEU A 169 -11.89 -18.88 -6.18
CA LEU A 169 -12.86 -19.05 -5.09
C LEU A 169 -13.90 -17.94 -5.12
N THR A 170 -15.15 -18.31 -4.84
CA THR A 170 -16.21 -17.35 -4.57
C THR A 170 -16.03 -16.67 -3.21
N GLU A 171 -16.65 -15.51 -3.00
CA GLU A 171 -16.50 -14.75 -1.75
C GLU A 171 -17.03 -15.55 -0.55
N GLU A 172 -18.10 -16.32 -0.76
CA GLU A 172 -18.70 -17.21 0.23
C GLU A 172 -17.71 -18.30 0.69
N GLU A 173 -17.06 -18.98 -0.27
CA GLU A 173 -16.10 -20.06 0.02
C GLU A 173 -14.82 -19.54 0.71
N TYR A 174 -14.37 -18.34 0.33
CA TYR A 174 -13.24 -17.69 0.99
C TYR A 174 -13.55 -17.40 2.46
N MET A 175 -14.74 -16.86 2.75
CA MET A 175 -15.13 -16.47 4.10
C MET A 175 -15.27 -17.68 5.03
N GLU A 176 -15.83 -18.79 4.54
CA GLU A 176 -15.97 -20.02 5.32
C GLU A 176 -14.61 -20.64 5.68
N LYS A 177 -13.71 -20.74 4.69
CA LYS A 177 -12.35 -21.30 4.89
C LYS A 177 -11.48 -20.40 5.77
N ARG A 178 -11.63 -19.07 5.64
CA ARG A 178 -10.93 -18.10 6.50
C ARG A 178 -11.39 -18.22 7.95
N LYS A 179 -12.69 -18.31 8.20
CA LYS A 179 -13.25 -18.44 9.55
C LYS A 179 -12.70 -19.69 10.25
N GLY A 180 -12.72 -20.85 9.58
CA GLY A 180 -12.19 -22.10 10.14
C GLY A 180 -10.68 -22.14 10.40
N LEU A 181 -9.90 -21.24 9.79
CA LEU A 181 -8.45 -21.09 10.07
C LEU A 181 -8.18 -20.09 11.20
N VAL A 182 -9.00 -19.04 11.32
CA VAL A 182 -8.88 -18.07 12.41
C VAL A 182 -9.39 -18.65 13.73
N ASP A 183 -10.41 -19.51 13.71
CA ASP A 183 -10.91 -20.20 14.90
C ASP A 183 -9.92 -21.25 15.46
N LYS A 184 -8.83 -21.55 14.74
CA LYS A 184 -7.76 -22.48 15.14
C LYS A 184 -6.50 -21.79 15.69
N LEU A 185 -6.48 -20.45 15.69
CA LEU A 185 -5.49 -19.63 16.41
C LEU A 185 -5.88 -19.53 17.88
#